data_AF-A0A517YAS3-F1
#
_entry.id   AF-A0A517YAS3-F1
#
_cell.length_a   1.000
_cell.length_b   1.000
_cell.length_c   1.000
_cell.angle_alpha   90.00
_cell.angle_beta   90.00
_cell.angle_gamma   90.00
#
_symmetry.space_group_name_H-M   'P 1'
#
loop_
_entity.id
_entity.type
_entity.pdbx_description
1 polymer ?
#
loop_
_entity_poly.entity_id
_entity_poly.type
_entity_poly.pdbx_seq_one_letter_code
_entity_poly.pdbx_strand_id
1 'polypeptide(L)'
;MRNHFKVTLFVLAAVLAGCQPTAAPPAIKPVTGPLVRPAPVTGPITSPTVEPSGPSVQPVNHETASSGEREVWSVFYMQDQRVGFSHVVTRPVQDGGRTLLHTHGQSELTLNREGSVLTQRIELQTWETPEGKLERFQSRRTSGPGEIVTQGKRLGAMMLVATESLGKRETKPVPFAENCGGYFAAEQSLERSPLKAGESRTVPSLVPVIDQQGEIILTALGEEEVSIRGLTQQLMKVKSDIKIAGQTLTTFCWIDSRGQTLKTFDPSFKQEAYKTTREFALAKEDLGKIDLLAVTTVPLTGKLRDVRPLFEATYVAKLKGDKIANHFANDEFQQVTKVDDHTVRLTIAELDRLSPVNRERLSEPPTPEDSAPNSLVQSDDAAIVRLANSLAGDRTEPFQVALALAKGTRAHISKRTYAQAFATAAEVVRTQEGDCTEHAVLLAALCRARKIPARVVLGLVYYPPQKGFAYHMWNEVWVGNRWFPLDATVVQGTVGADHIKLRHASLHGESAYAVMLPLLQVVGRLELEVVEVE
;
A
#
# COMPACT_ATOMS: atom_id res chain seq x y z
N MET A 1 1.41 -37.13 18.65
CA MET A 1 1.66 -35.67 18.72
C MET A 1 2.22 -35.27 17.36
N ARG A 2 1.47 -34.51 16.56
CA ARG A 2 1.79 -34.26 15.14
C ARG A 2 1.86 -32.75 14.89
N ASN A 3 2.95 -32.34 14.25
CA ASN A 3 3.29 -30.95 13.97
C ASN A 3 2.27 -30.29 13.04
N HIS A 4 1.85 -29.09 13.41
CA HIS A 4 0.89 -28.25 12.70
C HIS A 4 1.64 -27.05 12.10
N PHE A 5 1.38 -26.74 10.83
CA PHE A 5 2.14 -25.74 10.06
C PHE A 5 1.17 -24.77 9.33
N LYS A 6 1.18 -23.46 9.65
CA LYS A 6 0.34 -22.31 9.21
C LYS A 6 0.84 -21.48 8.00
N VAL A 7 0.17 -21.42 6.85
CA VAL A 7 0.45 -20.34 5.86
C VAL A 7 -0.31 -19.08 6.25
N THR A 8 0.36 -17.93 6.33
CA THR A 8 -0.26 -16.64 6.69
C THR A 8 -0.77 -15.90 5.47
N LEU A 9 -2.00 -15.39 5.57
CA LEU A 9 -2.59 -14.42 4.67
C LEU A 9 -1.92 -13.06 4.88
N PHE A 10 -0.85 -12.80 4.10
CA PHE A 10 -0.27 -11.47 4.00
C PHE A 10 -0.97 -10.72 2.88
N VAL A 11 -1.81 -9.75 3.25
CA VAL A 11 -2.24 -8.71 2.31
C VAL A 11 -1.02 -7.85 2.02
N LEU A 12 -0.69 -7.74 0.73
CA LEU A 12 0.30 -6.80 0.29
C LEU A 12 -0.26 -5.39 0.48
N ALA A 13 0.22 -4.67 1.48
CA ALA A 13 0.15 -3.22 1.46
C ALA A 13 1.42 -2.71 0.78
N ALA A 14 1.56 -3.01 -0.51
CA ALA A 14 2.53 -2.31 -1.33
C ALA A 14 2.11 -0.84 -1.38
N VAL A 15 3.06 0.07 -1.20
CA VAL A 15 2.77 1.50 -1.36
C VAL A 15 2.57 1.77 -2.84
N LEU A 16 1.31 1.95 -3.22
CA LEU A 16 0.87 2.11 -4.61
C LEU A 16 1.18 3.48 -5.18
N ALA A 17 1.41 4.47 -4.33
CA ALA A 17 1.78 5.81 -4.75
C ALA A 17 3.23 5.82 -5.22
N GLY A 18 3.50 6.42 -6.39
CA GLY A 18 4.87 6.61 -6.86
C GLY A 18 4.96 6.75 -8.36
N CYS A 19 4.38 7.81 -8.90
CA CYS A 19 4.50 8.16 -10.30
C CYS A 19 5.01 9.60 -10.44
N GLN A 20 5.95 9.85 -11.34
CA GLN A 20 6.35 11.22 -11.66
C GLN A 20 5.73 11.65 -12.98
N PRO A 21 4.85 12.67 -12.99
CA PRO A 21 4.17 13.11 -14.21
C PRO A 21 5.12 13.81 -15.21
N THR A 22 6.38 14.08 -14.82
CA THR A 22 7.36 14.80 -15.64
C THR A 22 8.55 13.92 -16.02
N ALA A 23 8.54 13.43 -17.25
CA ALA A 23 9.67 12.76 -17.89
C ALA A 23 10.67 13.79 -18.42
N ALA A 24 11.45 14.39 -17.53
CA ALA A 24 12.71 15.03 -17.91
C ALA A 24 13.79 14.64 -16.89
N PRO A 25 14.65 13.64 -17.20
CA PRO A 25 15.84 13.42 -16.39
C PRO A 25 16.74 14.67 -16.45
N PRO A 26 17.48 14.98 -15.37
CA PRO A 26 18.51 16.01 -15.44
C PRO A 26 19.52 15.64 -16.53
N ALA A 27 19.89 16.61 -17.38
CA ALA A 27 20.85 16.40 -18.45
C ALA A 27 22.20 15.92 -17.87
N ILE A 28 22.50 14.63 -18.03
CA ILE A 28 23.83 14.09 -17.77
C ILE A 28 24.72 14.56 -18.92
N LYS A 29 25.71 15.40 -18.61
CA LYS A 29 26.74 15.79 -19.58
C LYS A 29 27.46 14.52 -20.07
N PRO A 30 27.57 14.28 -21.38
CA PRO A 30 28.27 13.10 -21.88
C PRO A 30 29.75 13.17 -21.51
N VAL A 31 30.25 12.14 -20.86
CA VAL A 31 31.68 11.88 -20.70
C VAL A 31 32.18 11.37 -22.05
N THR A 32 32.94 12.20 -22.77
CA THR A 32 33.63 11.84 -24.00
C THR A 32 34.87 11.02 -23.68
N GLY A 33 34.83 9.72 -23.93
CA GLY A 33 35.99 8.82 -23.95
C GLY A 33 35.81 7.77 -25.06
N PRO A 34 36.88 7.37 -25.78
CA PRO A 34 36.74 6.53 -26.96
C PRO A 34 36.36 5.09 -26.61
N LEU A 35 35.28 4.59 -27.24
CA LEU A 35 34.84 3.20 -27.20
C LEU A 35 35.73 2.33 -28.09
N VAL A 36 36.45 1.38 -27.50
CA VAL A 36 37.15 0.30 -28.22
C VAL A 36 36.15 -0.81 -28.52
N ARG A 37 35.97 -1.15 -29.81
CA ARG A 37 35.14 -2.28 -30.27
C ARG A 37 35.94 -3.59 -30.23
N PRO A 38 35.39 -4.70 -29.69
CA PRO A 38 35.92 -6.03 -29.96
C PRO A 38 35.37 -6.60 -31.28
N ALA A 39 36.19 -7.42 -31.94
CA ALA A 39 35.95 -8.06 -33.24
C ALA A 39 34.94 -9.23 -33.18
N PRO A 40 34.29 -9.58 -34.30
CA PRO A 40 33.30 -10.66 -34.34
C PRO A 40 33.96 -12.04 -34.40
N VAL A 41 33.45 -12.99 -33.61
CA VAL A 41 33.81 -14.40 -33.70
C VAL A 41 32.76 -15.13 -34.55
N THR A 42 33.19 -15.68 -35.68
CA THR A 42 32.41 -16.59 -36.54
C THR A 42 32.81 -18.03 -36.25
N GLY A 43 31.85 -18.86 -35.82
CA GLY A 43 32.02 -20.31 -35.71
C GLY A 43 30.66 -21.03 -35.59
N PRO A 44 30.48 -22.22 -36.19
CA PRO A 44 29.18 -22.88 -36.26
C PRO A 44 28.78 -23.54 -34.94
N ILE A 45 27.51 -23.34 -34.53
CA ILE A 45 26.90 -23.99 -33.36
C ILE A 45 26.25 -25.29 -33.81
N THR A 46 26.79 -26.43 -33.41
CA THR A 46 26.12 -27.74 -33.44
C THR A 46 25.49 -28.02 -32.09
N SER A 47 24.18 -28.24 -32.05
CA SER A 47 23.43 -28.63 -30.85
C SER A 47 23.60 -30.11 -30.54
N PRO A 48 23.85 -30.51 -29.28
CA PRO A 48 23.48 -31.82 -28.79
C PRO A 48 22.21 -31.74 -27.93
N THR A 49 21.23 -32.56 -28.29
CA THR A 49 20.02 -32.86 -27.53
C THR A 49 20.40 -33.57 -26.23
N VAL A 50 20.01 -33.02 -25.08
CA VAL A 50 20.13 -33.69 -23.77
C VAL A 50 18.76 -33.66 -23.11
N GLU A 51 18.22 -34.86 -22.86
CA GLU A 51 16.98 -35.09 -22.10
C GLU A 51 17.13 -34.63 -20.64
N PRO A 52 16.11 -34.02 -20.03
CA PRO A 52 16.18 -33.60 -18.63
C PRO A 52 15.92 -34.80 -17.70
N SER A 53 16.98 -35.36 -17.14
CA SER A 53 16.91 -36.18 -15.93
C SER A 53 16.98 -35.26 -14.71
N GLY A 54 15.81 -34.90 -14.17
CA GLY A 54 15.71 -34.19 -12.89
C GLY A 54 15.97 -35.14 -11.70
N PRO A 55 16.55 -34.66 -10.59
CA PRO A 55 16.73 -35.48 -9.41
C PRO A 55 15.37 -35.84 -8.79
N SER A 56 15.27 -37.08 -8.33
CA SER A 56 14.07 -37.69 -7.76
C SER A 56 13.57 -36.94 -6.52
N VAL A 57 12.26 -36.64 -6.53
CA VAL A 57 11.54 -36.09 -5.38
C VAL A 57 11.34 -37.20 -4.35
N GLN A 58 12.06 -37.12 -3.23
CA GLN A 58 11.76 -37.95 -2.06
C GLN A 58 10.62 -37.34 -1.23
N PRO A 59 9.77 -38.18 -0.60
CA PRO A 59 8.69 -37.72 0.25
C PRO A 59 9.24 -36.97 1.48
N VAL A 60 8.62 -35.83 1.77
CA VAL A 60 8.96 -34.93 2.88
C VAL A 60 8.88 -35.68 4.21
N ASN A 61 10.02 -35.93 4.84
CA ASN A 61 10.06 -36.36 6.23
C ASN A 61 11.29 -35.82 6.99
N HIS A 62 10.97 -35.22 8.15
CA HIS A 62 11.75 -34.92 9.35
C HIS A 62 12.65 -33.67 9.42
N GLU A 63 12.20 -32.72 10.26
CA GLU A 63 12.93 -32.29 11.46
C GLU A 63 11.96 -32.16 12.66
N THR A 64 12.35 -32.71 13.80
CA THR A 64 11.56 -32.87 15.02
C THR A 64 11.71 -31.66 15.95
N ALA A 65 10.69 -30.81 16.05
CA ALA A 65 10.52 -29.90 17.19
C ALA A 65 9.72 -30.61 18.30
N SER A 66 10.33 -30.83 19.46
CA SER A 66 9.74 -31.48 20.64
C SER A 66 9.09 -30.51 21.65
N SER A 67 9.06 -29.22 21.36
CA SER A 67 8.27 -28.21 22.07
C SER A 67 6.96 -27.99 21.31
N GLY A 68 5.87 -27.57 21.96
CA GLY A 68 4.61 -27.20 21.28
C GLY A 68 4.71 -25.99 20.31
N GLU A 69 5.91 -25.72 19.81
CA GLU A 69 6.27 -24.74 18.82
C GLU A 69 5.85 -25.20 17.42
N ARG A 70 5.46 -24.24 16.60
CA ARG A 70 5.03 -24.42 15.22
C ARG A 70 5.75 -23.40 14.37
N GLU A 71 6.39 -23.83 13.31
CA GLU A 71 7.16 -23.00 12.40
C GLU A 71 6.61 -23.13 10.99
N VAL A 72 6.61 -22.06 10.19
CA VAL A 72 6.09 -22.13 8.82
C VAL A 72 6.79 -21.17 7.90
N TRP A 73 7.14 -21.68 6.74
CA TRP A 73 7.75 -20.92 5.66
C TRP A 73 6.77 -20.82 4.50
N SER A 74 6.64 -19.62 3.95
CA SER A 74 5.89 -19.37 2.72
C SER A 74 6.73 -18.58 1.74
N VAL A 75 6.55 -18.80 0.45
CA VAL A 75 7.14 -18.01 -0.63
C VAL A 75 6.05 -17.17 -1.29
N PHE A 76 6.39 -15.95 -1.72
CA PHE A 76 5.48 -15.03 -2.39
C PHE A 76 5.81 -14.89 -3.88
N TYR A 77 4.76 -14.94 -4.69
CA TYR A 77 4.80 -14.69 -6.13
C TYR A 77 3.84 -13.55 -6.48
N MET A 78 4.21 -12.75 -7.47
CA MET A 78 3.35 -11.75 -8.09
C MET A 78 3.54 -11.83 -9.59
N GLN A 79 2.44 -11.98 -10.35
CA GLN A 79 2.49 -12.18 -11.81
C GLN A 79 3.51 -13.27 -12.20
N ASP A 80 3.46 -14.41 -11.50
CA ASP A 80 4.33 -15.58 -11.69
C ASP A 80 5.82 -15.36 -11.41
N GLN A 81 6.23 -14.17 -10.93
CA GLN A 81 7.59 -13.89 -10.49
C GLN A 81 7.69 -13.97 -8.97
N ARG A 82 8.76 -14.59 -8.48
CA ARG A 82 9.05 -14.62 -7.04
C ARG A 82 9.37 -13.20 -6.56
N VAL A 83 8.74 -12.79 -5.46
CA VAL A 83 8.90 -11.44 -4.90
C VAL A 83 9.30 -11.47 -3.42
N GLY A 84 9.27 -12.60 -2.74
CA GLY A 84 9.62 -12.62 -1.32
C GLY A 84 9.28 -13.91 -0.59
N PHE A 85 9.27 -13.82 0.74
CA PHE A 85 8.92 -14.93 1.61
C PHE A 85 8.34 -14.43 2.94
N SER A 86 7.76 -15.35 3.71
CA SER A 86 7.46 -15.16 5.13
C SER A 86 7.86 -16.38 5.95
N HIS A 87 8.06 -16.12 7.23
CA HIS A 87 8.39 -17.11 8.24
C HIS A 87 7.61 -16.81 9.52
N VAL A 88 6.84 -17.77 10.01
CA VAL A 88 5.98 -17.61 11.19
C VAL A 88 6.23 -18.70 12.20
N VAL A 89 6.53 -18.29 13.44
CA VAL A 89 6.72 -19.16 14.59
C VAL A 89 5.63 -18.90 15.61
N THR A 90 4.98 -19.94 16.10
CA THR A 90 4.02 -19.88 17.22
C THR A 90 4.49 -20.79 18.33
N ARG A 91 4.57 -20.29 19.56
CA ARG A 91 4.94 -21.09 20.73
C ARG A 91 4.18 -20.67 21.99
N PRO A 92 3.84 -21.62 22.88
CA PRO A 92 3.32 -21.27 24.19
C PRO A 92 4.41 -20.58 25.03
N VAL A 93 4.04 -19.55 25.79
CA VAL A 93 4.90 -18.80 26.70
C VAL A 93 4.19 -18.59 28.05
N GLN A 94 4.96 -18.50 29.13
CA GLN A 94 4.45 -18.09 30.44
C GLN A 94 4.54 -16.57 30.59
N ASP A 95 3.46 -15.94 31.02
CA ASP A 95 3.38 -14.49 31.22
C ASP A 95 2.47 -14.17 32.41
N GLY A 96 3.06 -13.61 33.48
CA GLY A 96 2.32 -13.29 34.70
C GLY A 96 1.57 -14.48 35.32
N GLY A 97 2.13 -15.69 35.22
CA GLY A 97 1.51 -16.94 35.72
C GLY A 97 0.41 -17.53 34.84
N ARG A 98 0.16 -16.94 33.65
CA ARG A 98 -0.79 -17.46 32.65
C ARG A 98 -0.02 -17.97 31.43
N THR A 99 -0.56 -19.02 30.79
CA THR A 99 -0.07 -19.48 29.48
C THR A 99 -0.66 -18.60 28.38
N LEU A 100 0.20 -18.00 27.55
CA LEU A 100 -0.18 -17.31 26.32
C LEU A 100 0.42 -18.03 25.11
N LEU A 101 -0.16 -17.82 23.93
CA LEU A 101 0.41 -18.16 22.64
C LEU A 101 1.12 -16.93 22.10
N HIS A 102 2.44 -17.03 21.94
CA HIS A 102 3.24 -16.02 21.26
C HIS A 102 3.42 -16.41 19.80
N THR A 103 2.93 -15.59 18.88
CA THR A 103 3.17 -15.75 17.45
C THR A 103 4.06 -14.63 16.95
N HIS A 104 5.18 -14.98 16.31
CA HIS A 104 6.10 -14.07 15.65
C HIS A 104 6.15 -14.42 14.16
N GLY A 105 5.72 -13.49 13.30
CA GLY A 105 5.87 -13.58 11.85
C GLY A 105 6.83 -12.53 11.32
N GLN A 106 7.71 -12.92 10.42
CA GLN A 106 8.53 -12.03 9.61
C GLN A 106 8.18 -12.23 8.14
N SER A 107 8.18 -11.15 7.37
CA SER A 107 8.08 -11.20 5.92
C SER A 107 9.02 -10.22 5.25
N GLU A 108 9.54 -10.62 4.11
CA GLU A 108 10.37 -9.80 3.24
C GLU A 108 9.79 -9.85 1.83
N LEU A 109 9.57 -8.67 1.26
CA LEU A 109 9.10 -8.48 -0.10
C LEU A 109 10.08 -7.55 -0.82
N THR A 110 10.49 -7.93 -2.02
CA THR A 110 11.35 -7.12 -2.88
C THR A 110 10.70 -6.91 -4.25
N LEU A 111 10.42 -5.65 -4.56
CA LEU A 111 9.79 -5.20 -5.82
C LEU A 111 10.69 -4.17 -6.51
N ASN A 112 10.37 -3.87 -7.77
CA ASN A 112 10.91 -2.73 -8.50
C ASN A 112 9.87 -1.61 -8.58
N ARG A 113 10.33 -0.37 -8.63
CA ARG A 113 9.50 0.80 -8.93
C ARG A 113 10.35 1.78 -9.72
N GLU A 114 10.07 1.90 -11.03
CA GLU A 114 10.85 2.70 -11.99
C GLU A 114 12.38 2.51 -11.87
N GLY A 115 12.84 1.26 -11.83
CA GLY A 115 14.27 0.93 -11.77
C GLY A 115 14.89 0.98 -10.37
N SER A 116 14.18 1.46 -9.34
CA SER A 116 14.66 1.34 -7.95
C SER A 116 14.13 0.05 -7.31
N VAL A 117 15.01 -0.68 -6.64
CA VAL A 117 14.62 -1.87 -5.87
C VAL A 117 14.12 -1.43 -4.49
N LEU A 118 12.90 -1.84 -4.15
CA LEU A 118 12.25 -1.61 -2.88
C LEU A 118 12.17 -2.93 -2.11
N THR A 119 12.91 -3.05 -1.01
CA THR A 119 12.76 -4.17 -0.06
C THR A 119 12.01 -3.70 1.16
N GLN A 120 10.85 -4.30 1.42
CA GLN A 120 10.03 -4.08 2.60
C GLN A 120 10.15 -5.27 3.54
N ARG A 121 10.40 -4.98 4.83
CA ARG A 121 10.38 -5.97 5.90
C ARG A 121 9.26 -5.66 6.87
N ILE A 122 8.52 -6.69 7.25
CA ILE A 122 7.44 -6.59 8.23
C ILE A 122 7.67 -7.66 9.28
N GLU A 123 7.66 -7.25 10.54
CA GLU A 123 7.71 -8.12 11.70
C GLU A 123 6.41 -7.92 12.50
N LEU A 124 5.69 -9.00 12.74
CA LEU A 124 4.42 -9.03 13.46
C LEU A 124 4.56 -9.96 14.66
N GLN A 125 4.18 -9.47 15.84
CA GLN A 125 4.18 -10.25 17.06
C GLN A 125 2.83 -10.12 17.76
N THR A 126 2.28 -11.23 18.23
CA THR A 126 1.03 -11.27 19.02
C THR A 126 1.20 -12.16 20.23
N TRP A 127 0.56 -11.77 21.32
CA TRP A 127 0.39 -12.61 22.50
C TRP A 127 -1.09 -12.77 22.76
N GLU A 128 -1.57 -14.00 22.63
CA GLU A 128 -2.98 -14.35 22.66
C GLU A 128 -3.23 -15.38 23.76
N THR A 129 -4.42 -15.39 24.34
CA THR A 129 -4.84 -16.54 25.17
C THR A 129 -4.96 -17.80 24.29
N PRO A 130 -4.93 -19.02 24.85
CA PRO A 130 -5.14 -20.25 24.07
C PRO A 130 -6.46 -20.28 23.28
N GLU A 131 -7.46 -19.52 23.74
CA GLU A 131 -8.76 -19.34 23.10
C GLU A 131 -8.73 -18.33 21.93
N GLY A 132 -7.61 -17.63 21.73
CA GLY A 132 -7.40 -16.68 20.65
C GLY A 132 -7.77 -15.23 20.97
N LYS A 133 -7.87 -14.85 22.26
CA LYS A 133 -8.08 -13.44 22.64
C LYS A 133 -6.74 -12.69 22.64
N LEU A 134 -6.62 -11.60 21.89
CA LEU A 134 -5.39 -10.81 21.82
C LEU A 134 -5.16 -9.99 23.11
N GLU A 135 -4.02 -10.18 23.78
CA GLU A 135 -3.62 -9.43 24.98
C GLU A 135 -2.70 -8.24 24.63
N ARG A 136 -1.81 -8.44 23.66
CA ARG A 136 -0.93 -7.40 23.13
C ARG A 136 -0.38 -7.77 21.76
N PHE A 137 0.08 -6.77 21.03
CA PHE A 137 0.75 -6.96 19.75
C PHE A 137 1.91 -5.97 19.57
N GLN A 138 2.79 -6.31 18.64
CA GLN A 138 3.79 -5.40 18.08
C GLN A 138 3.87 -5.61 16.57
N SER A 139 4.00 -4.51 15.83
CA SER A 139 4.24 -4.48 14.39
C SER A 139 5.43 -3.58 14.16
N ARG A 140 6.46 -4.07 13.46
CA ARG A 140 7.61 -3.29 13.03
C ARG A 140 7.69 -3.37 11.52
N ARG A 141 7.85 -2.22 10.88
CA ARG A 141 7.96 -2.11 9.44
C ARG A 141 9.21 -1.33 9.09
N THR A 142 9.98 -1.88 8.17
CA THR A 142 11.19 -1.25 7.66
C THR A 142 11.12 -1.18 6.15
N SER A 143 11.36 0.01 5.61
CA SER A 143 11.46 0.23 4.17
C SER A 143 12.43 1.38 3.93
N GLY A 144 13.55 1.09 3.26
CA GLY A 144 14.67 2.02 3.19
C GLY A 144 15.24 2.35 4.58
N PRO A 145 15.55 3.63 4.90
CA PRO A 145 16.10 4.05 6.19
C PRO A 145 15.04 4.25 7.29
N GLY A 146 13.75 4.25 6.94
CA GLY A 146 12.66 4.53 7.86
C GLY A 146 12.15 3.29 8.59
N GLU A 147 11.79 3.46 9.85
CA GLU A 147 11.15 2.43 10.68
C GLU A 147 9.87 2.97 11.34
N ILE A 148 8.81 2.17 11.29
CA ILE A 148 7.56 2.43 12.00
C ILE A 148 7.28 1.25 12.92
N VAL A 149 7.12 1.53 14.21
CA VAL A 149 6.77 0.53 15.23
C VAL A 149 5.39 0.87 15.80
N THR A 150 4.47 -0.09 15.74
CA THR A 150 3.16 -0.01 16.41
C THR A 150 3.11 -1.05 17.51
N GLN A 151 2.69 -0.66 18.72
CA GLN A 151 2.47 -1.56 19.84
C GLN A 151 1.06 -1.39 20.36
N GLY A 152 0.40 -2.49 20.69
CA GLY A 152 -0.90 -2.48 21.35
C GLY A 152 -0.87 -3.27 22.64
N LYS A 153 -1.47 -2.72 23.70
CA LYS A 153 -1.73 -3.44 24.95
C LYS A 153 -3.21 -3.34 25.33
N ARG A 154 -3.85 -4.47 25.58
CA ARG A 154 -5.25 -4.52 26.00
C ARG A 154 -5.41 -3.91 27.39
N LEU A 155 -6.44 -3.08 27.54
CA LEU A 155 -6.92 -2.47 28.79
C LEU A 155 -8.45 -2.59 28.84
N GLY A 156 -8.94 -3.75 29.28
CA GLY A 156 -10.38 -4.05 29.30
C GLY A 156 -10.98 -4.07 27.89
N ALA A 157 -12.00 -3.22 27.67
CA ALA A 157 -12.68 -3.03 26.38
C ALA A 157 -11.94 -2.09 25.41
N MET A 158 -10.73 -1.65 25.78
CA MET A 158 -9.88 -0.78 24.97
C MET A 158 -8.54 -1.45 24.65
N MET A 159 -7.90 -1.00 23.58
CA MET A 159 -6.51 -1.28 23.26
C MET A 159 -5.74 0.04 23.30
N LEU A 160 -4.70 0.13 24.12
CA LEU A 160 -3.80 1.28 24.09
C LEU A 160 -2.80 1.05 22.96
N VAL A 161 -2.95 1.80 21.86
CA VAL A 161 -2.11 1.70 20.68
C VAL A 161 -1.11 2.84 20.68
N ALA A 162 0.17 2.49 20.67
CA ALA A 162 1.27 3.42 20.54
C ALA A 162 1.96 3.23 19.19
N THR A 163 2.09 4.29 18.41
CA THR A 163 2.82 4.30 17.15
C THR A 163 4.04 5.19 17.31
N GLU A 164 5.21 4.66 17.00
CA GLU A 164 6.49 5.36 17.05
C GLU A 164 7.11 5.40 15.66
N SER A 165 7.55 6.60 15.26
CA SER A 165 8.33 6.84 14.06
C SER A 165 9.31 7.98 14.34
N LEU A 166 10.59 7.78 14.04
CA LEU A 166 11.67 8.74 14.30
C LEU A 166 11.71 9.33 15.73
N GLY A 167 11.37 8.53 16.73
CA GLY A 167 11.34 8.98 18.13
C GLY A 167 10.16 9.89 18.50
N LYS A 168 9.24 10.19 17.57
CA LYS A 168 7.92 10.72 17.92
C LYS A 168 6.99 9.54 18.20
N ARG A 169 6.40 9.54 19.39
CA ARG A 169 5.44 8.52 19.83
C ARG A 169 4.07 9.15 20.01
N GLU A 170 3.09 8.64 19.28
CA GLU A 170 1.68 8.93 19.48
C GLU A 170 1.04 7.75 20.22
N THR A 171 0.21 8.01 21.22
CA THR A 171 -0.46 6.94 21.97
C THR A 171 -1.93 7.28 22.13
N LYS A 172 -2.80 6.33 21.78
CA LYS A 172 -4.24 6.51 21.83
C LYS A 172 -4.96 5.25 22.31
N PRO A 173 -6.00 5.39 23.15
CA PRO A 173 -6.90 4.29 23.42
C PRO A 173 -7.86 4.12 22.24
N VAL A 174 -8.06 2.89 21.77
CA VAL A 174 -9.07 2.56 20.75
C VAL A 174 -10.05 1.51 21.30
N PRO A 175 -11.35 1.59 21.00
CA PRO A 175 -12.29 0.51 21.31
C PRO A 175 -11.80 -0.82 20.72
N PHE A 176 -11.88 -1.89 21.49
CA PHE A 176 -11.36 -3.19 21.06
C PHE A 176 -12.25 -4.33 21.57
N ALA A 177 -12.72 -5.16 20.64
CA ALA A 177 -13.64 -6.24 20.94
C ALA A 177 -12.97 -7.33 21.81
N GLU A 178 -13.77 -7.92 22.71
CA GLU A 178 -13.28 -8.92 23.66
C GLU A 178 -12.76 -10.19 22.96
N ASN A 179 -13.43 -10.60 21.89
CA ASN A 179 -13.11 -11.79 21.10
C ASN A 179 -12.19 -11.51 19.90
N CYS A 180 -11.64 -10.31 19.79
CA CYS A 180 -10.71 -9.98 18.71
C CYS A 180 -9.37 -10.72 18.89
N GLY A 181 -9.01 -11.49 17.87
CA GLY A 181 -7.69 -12.13 17.76
C GLY A 181 -6.65 -11.21 17.15
N GLY A 182 -5.42 -11.69 17.08
CA GLY A 182 -4.29 -11.02 16.45
C GLY A 182 -4.24 -11.21 14.93
N TYR A 183 -3.08 -10.94 14.35
CA TYR A 183 -2.83 -10.97 12.90
C TYR A 183 -3.06 -12.34 12.24
N PHE A 184 -3.06 -13.43 13.01
CA PHE A 184 -3.11 -14.82 12.53
C PHE A 184 -4.43 -15.51 12.91
N ALA A 185 -5.45 -14.74 13.30
CA ALA A 185 -6.68 -15.28 13.86
C ALA A 185 -7.49 -16.12 12.87
N ALA A 186 -7.48 -15.77 11.57
CA ALA A 186 -8.19 -16.51 10.54
C ALA A 186 -7.61 -17.92 10.35
N GLU A 187 -6.29 -18.04 10.23
CA GLU A 187 -5.58 -19.32 10.14
C GLU A 187 -5.81 -20.17 11.38
N GLN A 188 -5.67 -19.56 12.56
CA GLN A 188 -5.92 -20.25 13.83
C GLN A 188 -7.37 -20.75 13.93
N SER A 189 -8.33 -19.97 13.42
CA SER A 189 -9.74 -20.35 13.38
C SER A 189 -9.97 -21.56 12.48
N LEU A 190 -9.43 -21.54 11.26
CA LEU A 190 -9.53 -22.63 10.29
C LEU A 190 -8.87 -23.91 10.80
N GLU A 191 -7.71 -23.83 11.46
CA GLU A 191 -7.05 -25.00 12.05
C GLU A 191 -7.83 -25.60 13.23
N ARG A 192 -8.41 -24.75 14.10
CA ARG A 192 -9.21 -25.23 15.24
C ARG A 192 -10.48 -25.92 14.79
N SER A 193 -11.10 -25.41 13.72
CA SER A 193 -12.33 -25.95 13.17
C SER A 193 -12.35 -25.67 11.67
N PRO A 194 -11.91 -26.62 10.83
CA PRO A 194 -11.89 -26.47 9.38
C PRO A 194 -13.30 -26.29 8.83
N LEU A 195 -13.46 -25.38 7.86
CA LEU A 195 -14.75 -25.17 7.20
C LEU A 195 -15.04 -26.29 6.20
N LYS A 196 -16.30 -26.70 6.13
CA LYS A 196 -16.84 -27.56 5.06
C LYS A 196 -17.50 -26.72 3.98
N ALA A 197 -17.68 -27.28 2.79
CA ALA A 197 -18.31 -26.59 1.66
C ALA A 197 -19.67 -25.98 2.06
N GLY A 198 -19.88 -24.70 1.71
CA GLY A 198 -21.07 -23.94 2.06
C GLY A 198 -21.05 -23.31 3.46
N GLU A 199 -20.14 -23.71 4.35
CA GLU A 199 -20.02 -23.09 5.67
C GLU A 199 -19.37 -21.70 5.59
N SER A 200 -19.76 -20.82 6.51
CA SER A 200 -19.13 -19.51 6.67
C SER A 200 -18.87 -19.21 8.15
N ARG A 201 -17.82 -18.43 8.41
CA ARG A 201 -17.43 -17.98 9.75
C ARG A 201 -16.88 -16.57 9.71
N THR A 202 -17.32 -15.73 10.65
CA THR A 202 -16.73 -14.41 10.89
C THR A 202 -15.69 -14.50 12.00
N VAL A 203 -14.51 -13.94 11.74
CA VAL A 203 -13.36 -13.95 12.66
C VAL A 203 -12.92 -12.49 12.90
N PRO A 204 -13.26 -11.90 14.06
CA PRO A 204 -12.71 -10.61 14.47
C PRO A 204 -11.19 -10.71 14.66
N SER A 205 -10.44 -9.83 14.02
CA SER A 205 -8.98 -9.92 14.01
C SER A 205 -8.30 -8.57 13.84
N LEU A 206 -7.04 -8.50 14.25
CA LEU A 206 -6.17 -7.38 13.91
C LEU A 206 -5.71 -7.53 12.46
N VAL A 207 -6.00 -6.54 11.60
CA VAL A 207 -5.65 -6.61 10.19
C VAL A 207 -4.16 -6.27 10.01
N PRO A 208 -3.36 -7.18 9.41
CA PRO A 208 -1.94 -6.94 9.16
C PRO A 208 -1.69 -5.64 8.39
N VAL A 209 -0.55 -5.00 8.66
CA VAL A 209 -0.11 -3.71 8.10
C VAL A 209 -0.94 -2.49 8.52
N ILE A 210 -2.23 -2.64 8.79
CA ILE A 210 -3.09 -1.50 9.19
C ILE A 210 -3.04 -1.31 10.71
N ASP A 211 -2.81 -2.38 11.46
CA ASP A 211 -2.78 -2.42 12.93
C ASP A 211 -4.10 -1.96 13.58
N GLN A 212 -5.21 -2.25 12.90
CA GLN A 212 -6.56 -1.93 13.35
C GLN A 212 -7.43 -3.19 13.37
N GLN A 213 -8.40 -3.21 14.28
CA GLN A 213 -9.39 -4.27 14.33
C GLN A 213 -10.27 -4.23 13.08
N GLY A 214 -10.43 -5.39 12.45
CA GLY A 214 -11.40 -5.65 11.40
C GLY A 214 -12.09 -6.99 11.61
N GLU A 215 -12.84 -7.40 10.61
CA GLU A 215 -13.53 -8.70 10.59
C GLU A 215 -13.16 -9.46 9.32
N ILE A 216 -12.82 -10.73 9.44
CA ILE A 216 -12.57 -11.60 8.30
C ILE A 216 -13.75 -12.55 8.18
N ILE A 217 -14.50 -12.44 7.08
CA ILE A 217 -15.58 -13.36 6.75
C ILE A 217 -15.02 -14.44 5.82
N LEU A 218 -14.96 -15.66 6.35
CA LEU A 218 -14.50 -16.84 5.64
C LEU A 218 -15.70 -17.60 5.10
N THR A 219 -15.73 -17.89 3.81
CA THR A 219 -16.79 -18.69 3.16
C THR A 219 -16.16 -19.81 2.35
N ALA A 220 -16.42 -21.06 2.72
CA ALA A 220 -15.94 -22.23 2.01
C ALA A 220 -16.79 -22.47 0.75
N LEU A 221 -16.17 -22.34 -0.42
CA LEU A 221 -16.86 -22.40 -1.72
C LEU A 221 -16.98 -23.82 -2.25
N GLY A 222 -16.03 -24.69 -1.93
CA GLY A 222 -15.97 -26.06 -2.42
C GLY A 222 -14.54 -26.55 -2.58
N GLU A 223 -14.39 -27.85 -2.80
CA GLU A 223 -13.08 -28.44 -3.11
C GLU A 223 -12.75 -28.22 -4.59
N GLU A 224 -11.52 -27.83 -4.87
CA GLU A 224 -10.98 -27.80 -6.23
C GLU A 224 -9.58 -28.40 -6.29
N GLU A 225 -9.21 -28.85 -7.49
CA GLU A 225 -7.90 -29.41 -7.75
C GLU A 225 -6.90 -28.26 -7.88
N VAL A 226 -5.89 -28.22 -7.00
CA VAL A 226 -4.88 -27.16 -6.97
C VAL A 226 -3.51 -27.76 -7.16
N SER A 227 -2.78 -27.26 -8.16
CA SER A 227 -1.35 -27.54 -8.31
C SER A 227 -0.54 -26.55 -7.46
N ILE A 228 0.22 -27.08 -6.50
CA ILE A 228 1.18 -26.32 -5.71
C ILE A 228 2.56 -26.90 -6.01
N ARG A 229 3.40 -26.13 -6.72
CA ARG A 229 4.78 -26.54 -7.09
C ARG A 229 4.83 -27.90 -7.83
N GLY A 230 3.87 -28.15 -8.71
CA GLY A 230 3.77 -29.40 -9.48
C GLY A 230 3.13 -30.57 -8.73
N LEU A 231 2.77 -30.40 -7.45
CA LEU A 231 1.98 -31.38 -6.70
C LEU A 231 0.51 -30.98 -6.72
N THR A 232 -0.30 -31.82 -7.34
CA THR A 232 -1.75 -31.65 -7.44
C THR A 232 -2.44 -32.23 -6.21
N GLN A 233 -3.29 -31.44 -5.56
CA GLN A 233 -4.04 -31.83 -4.36
C GLN A 233 -5.46 -31.27 -4.39
N GLN A 234 -6.42 -32.03 -3.88
CA GLN A 234 -7.78 -31.54 -3.61
C GLN A 234 -7.75 -30.68 -2.34
N LEU A 235 -8.12 -29.41 -2.48
CA LEU A 235 -8.14 -28.45 -1.38
C LEU A 235 -9.46 -27.69 -1.33
N MET A 236 -9.90 -27.35 -0.12
CA MET A 236 -11.08 -26.51 0.08
C MET A 236 -10.73 -25.06 -0.24
N LYS A 237 -11.37 -24.48 -1.25
CA LYS A 237 -11.28 -23.06 -1.57
C LYS A 237 -12.14 -22.26 -0.59
N VAL A 238 -11.52 -21.30 0.08
CA VAL A 238 -12.18 -20.40 1.03
C VAL A 238 -12.02 -18.96 0.52
N LYS A 239 -13.14 -18.28 0.32
CA LYS A 239 -13.17 -16.83 0.10
C LYS A 239 -12.99 -16.14 1.44
N SER A 240 -12.15 -15.12 1.49
CA SER A 240 -11.88 -14.29 2.66
C SER A 240 -12.21 -12.84 2.35
N ASP A 241 -13.35 -12.36 2.86
CA ASP A 241 -13.73 -10.94 2.79
C ASP A 241 -13.26 -10.24 4.08
N ILE A 242 -12.21 -9.43 3.96
CA ILE A 242 -11.61 -8.65 5.06
C ILE A 242 -12.30 -7.29 5.12
N LYS A 243 -13.10 -7.06 6.16
CA LYS A 243 -13.79 -5.80 6.44
C LYS A 243 -12.95 -4.93 7.36
N ILE A 244 -12.53 -3.76 6.88
CA ILE A 244 -11.71 -2.82 7.63
C ILE A 244 -12.00 -1.39 7.18
N ALA A 245 -12.15 -0.47 8.15
CA ALA A 245 -12.39 0.97 7.88
C ALA A 245 -13.49 1.24 6.82
N GLY A 246 -14.62 0.53 6.92
CA GLY A 246 -15.75 0.67 6.00
C GLY A 246 -15.56 0.03 4.61
N GLN A 247 -14.41 -0.60 4.37
CA GLN A 247 -14.06 -1.22 3.10
C GLN A 247 -13.98 -2.74 3.22
N THR A 248 -14.13 -3.42 2.08
CA THR A 248 -13.97 -4.87 1.97
C THR A 248 -12.86 -5.19 0.97
N LEU A 249 -11.90 -6.00 1.40
CA LEU A 249 -10.85 -6.59 0.55
C LEU A 249 -11.10 -8.08 0.41
N THR A 250 -11.14 -8.58 -0.82
CA THR A 250 -11.45 -9.97 -1.11
C THR A 250 -10.19 -10.73 -1.49
N THR A 251 -9.87 -11.77 -0.74
CA THR A 251 -8.79 -12.72 -1.04
C THR A 251 -9.31 -14.15 -1.03
N PHE A 252 -8.47 -15.10 -1.45
CA PHE A 252 -8.78 -16.52 -1.44
C PHE A 252 -7.67 -17.29 -0.74
N CYS A 253 -8.03 -18.36 -0.05
CA CYS A 253 -7.09 -19.33 0.46
C CYS A 253 -7.57 -20.76 0.19
N TRP A 254 -6.61 -21.69 0.17
CA TRP A 254 -6.88 -23.11 -0.01
C TRP A 254 -6.36 -23.88 1.18
N ILE A 255 -7.26 -24.60 1.84
CA ILE A 255 -6.98 -25.35 3.07
C ILE A 255 -7.04 -26.86 2.83
N ASP A 256 -6.19 -27.59 3.54
CA ASP A 256 -6.28 -29.05 3.65
C ASP A 256 -7.43 -29.47 4.59
N SER A 257 -7.69 -30.78 4.69
CA SER A 257 -8.74 -31.34 5.56
C SER A 257 -8.52 -31.09 7.07
N ARG A 258 -7.35 -30.57 7.46
CA ARG A 258 -7.01 -30.18 8.84
C ARG A 258 -7.09 -28.66 9.03
N GLY A 259 -7.56 -27.92 8.03
CA GLY A 259 -7.67 -26.46 8.07
C GLY A 259 -6.35 -25.73 7.87
N GLN A 260 -5.28 -26.41 7.46
CA GLN A 260 -4.01 -25.75 7.15
C GLN A 260 -4.09 -25.10 5.79
N THR A 261 -3.92 -23.79 5.75
CA THR A 261 -3.72 -23.05 4.51
C THR A 261 -2.43 -23.52 3.82
N LEU A 262 -2.52 -23.86 2.53
CA LEU A 262 -1.37 -24.25 1.69
C LEU A 262 -1.09 -23.24 0.57
N LYS A 263 -2.14 -22.52 0.13
CA LYS A 263 -2.07 -21.46 -0.88
C LYS A 263 -2.94 -20.28 -0.46
N THR A 264 -2.49 -19.06 -0.76
CA THR A 264 -3.34 -17.85 -0.74
C THR A 264 -3.25 -17.13 -2.07
N PHE A 265 -4.28 -16.38 -2.42
CA PHE A 265 -4.34 -15.57 -3.63
C PHE A 265 -5.03 -14.23 -3.36
N ASP A 266 -4.35 -13.15 -3.74
CA ASP A 266 -4.89 -11.80 -3.79
C ASP A 266 -5.10 -11.41 -5.27
N PRO A 267 -6.36 -11.26 -5.72
CA PRO A 267 -6.67 -10.91 -7.09
C PRO A 267 -6.23 -9.49 -7.47
N SER A 268 -6.12 -8.55 -6.52
CA SER A 268 -5.79 -7.15 -6.82
C SER A 268 -4.39 -7.01 -7.41
N PHE A 269 -3.43 -7.81 -6.95
CA PHE A 269 -2.06 -7.82 -7.45
C PHE A 269 -1.69 -9.06 -8.26
N LYS A 270 -2.64 -10.01 -8.40
CA LYS A 270 -2.34 -11.39 -8.82
C LYS A 270 -1.18 -11.96 -8.01
N GLN A 271 -1.26 -11.77 -6.70
CA GLN A 271 -0.24 -12.24 -5.75
C GLN A 271 -0.66 -13.60 -5.21
N GLU A 272 0.29 -14.52 -5.13
CA GLU A 272 0.11 -15.83 -4.54
C GLU A 272 1.12 -16.06 -3.43
N ALA A 273 0.72 -16.79 -2.40
CA ALA A 273 1.66 -17.33 -1.42
C ALA A 273 1.50 -18.84 -1.33
N TYR A 274 2.63 -19.54 -1.21
CA TYR A 274 2.66 -21.00 -1.10
C TYR A 274 3.42 -21.42 0.15
N LYS A 275 2.88 -22.40 0.88
CA LYS A 275 3.64 -23.11 1.90
C LYS A 275 4.84 -23.79 1.28
N THR A 276 5.99 -23.72 1.94
CA THR A 276 7.21 -24.33 1.43
C THR A 276 8.20 -24.67 2.55
N THR A 277 9.38 -25.17 2.19
CA THR A 277 10.48 -25.43 3.14
C THR A 277 11.32 -24.17 3.32
N ARG A 278 12.08 -24.12 4.42
CA ARG A 278 13.02 -23.03 4.70
C ARG A 278 14.02 -22.83 3.56
N GLU A 279 14.57 -23.92 3.04
CA GLU A 279 15.58 -23.91 1.97
C GLU A 279 15.01 -23.26 0.71
N PHE A 280 13.78 -23.60 0.34
CA PHE A 280 13.14 -23.02 -0.83
C PHE A 280 12.80 -21.55 -0.60
N ALA A 281 12.20 -21.20 0.55
CA ALA A 281 11.83 -19.83 0.90
C ALA A 281 13.03 -18.87 1.01
N LEU A 282 14.22 -19.38 1.31
CA LEU A 282 15.46 -18.61 1.41
C LEU A 282 16.41 -18.78 0.21
N ALA A 283 16.01 -19.52 -0.82
CA ALA A 283 16.82 -19.70 -2.03
C ALA A 283 17.13 -18.34 -2.69
N LYS A 284 18.39 -18.16 -3.10
CA LYS A 284 18.85 -16.94 -3.78
C LYS A 284 18.30 -16.91 -5.19
N GLU A 285 17.42 -15.98 -5.46
CA GLU A 285 16.90 -15.68 -6.79
C GLU A 285 16.98 -14.17 -7.04
N ASP A 286 17.04 -13.77 -8.31
CA ASP A 286 16.94 -12.37 -8.69
C ASP A 286 15.51 -11.87 -8.45
N LEU A 287 15.32 -11.16 -7.34
CA LEU A 287 14.08 -10.48 -6.97
C LEU A 287 14.03 -9.07 -7.56
N GLY A 288 12.88 -8.39 -7.44
CA GLY A 288 12.72 -7.02 -7.96
C GLY A 288 12.59 -7.00 -9.49
N LYS A 289 11.97 -8.01 -10.08
CA LYS A 289 11.64 -8.06 -11.52
C LYS A 289 10.28 -7.45 -11.84
N ILE A 290 9.39 -7.39 -10.85
CA ILE A 290 8.06 -6.81 -11.01
C ILE A 290 8.13 -5.32 -10.71
N ASP A 291 7.79 -4.51 -11.71
CA ASP A 291 7.60 -3.07 -11.55
C ASP A 291 6.18 -2.79 -11.01
N LEU A 292 6.11 -2.39 -9.74
CA LEU A 292 4.86 -2.11 -9.05
C LEU A 292 4.05 -1.00 -9.73
N LEU A 293 4.72 -0.02 -10.33
CA LEU A 293 4.02 1.06 -11.02
C LEU A 293 3.31 0.53 -12.27
N ALA A 294 3.97 -0.36 -13.02
CA ALA A 294 3.35 -1.02 -14.17
C ALA A 294 2.15 -1.89 -13.79
N VAL A 295 2.22 -2.59 -12.65
CA VAL A 295 1.10 -3.43 -12.17
C VAL A 295 -0.12 -2.61 -11.77
N THR A 296 0.08 -1.36 -11.37
CA THR A 296 -0.94 -0.55 -10.70
C THR A 296 -1.52 0.56 -11.58
N THR A 297 -0.90 0.88 -12.71
CA THR A 297 -1.43 1.84 -13.68
C THR A 297 -2.81 1.42 -14.21
N VAL A 298 -3.75 2.35 -14.12
CA VAL A 298 -5.10 2.24 -14.67
C VAL A 298 -5.04 2.51 -16.17
N PRO A 299 -5.52 1.57 -17.02
CA PRO A 299 -5.50 1.77 -18.46
C PRO A 299 -6.43 2.91 -18.88
N LEU A 300 -5.99 3.71 -19.86
CA LEU A 300 -6.78 4.76 -20.49
C LEU A 300 -7.11 4.39 -21.93
N THR A 301 -8.39 4.43 -22.28
CA THR A 301 -8.89 4.40 -23.65
C THR A 301 -9.02 5.82 -24.19
N GLY A 302 -8.52 6.07 -25.39
CA GLY A 302 -8.47 7.41 -26.00
C GLY A 302 -7.09 8.05 -25.92
N LYS A 303 -7.00 9.34 -26.24
CA LYS A 303 -5.74 10.11 -26.21
C LYS A 303 -5.93 11.41 -25.43
N LEU A 304 -5.27 11.50 -24.28
CA LEU A 304 -4.96 12.81 -23.69
C LEU A 304 -3.86 13.45 -24.54
N ARG A 305 -3.99 14.74 -24.83
CA ARG A 305 -2.92 15.48 -25.51
C ARG A 305 -1.74 15.59 -24.54
N ASP A 306 -0.52 15.34 -25.00
CA ASP A 306 0.74 15.53 -24.22
C ASP A 306 1.08 17.01 -24.02
N VAL A 307 0.08 17.88 -23.81
CA VAL A 307 0.24 19.32 -23.68
C VAL A 307 -0.32 19.72 -22.32
N ARG A 308 0.58 19.97 -21.37
CA ARG A 308 0.24 20.65 -20.12
C ARG A 308 0.25 22.17 -20.38
N PRO A 309 -0.66 22.95 -19.76
CA PRO A 309 -1.72 22.51 -18.85
C PRO A 309 -2.98 21.98 -19.56
N LEU A 310 -3.58 20.95 -19.00
CA LEU A 310 -4.93 20.45 -19.33
C LEU A 310 -5.91 21.19 -18.41
N PHE A 311 -6.76 22.04 -18.98
CA PHE A 311 -7.62 22.92 -18.19
C PHE A 311 -8.92 22.24 -17.80
N GLU A 312 -9.48 21.45 -18.71
CA GLU A 312 -10.70 20.69 -18.48
C GLU A 312 -10.63 19.35 -19.22
N ALA A 313 -11.13 18.29 -18.58
CA ALA A 313 -11.27 16.99 -19.19
C ALA A 313 -12.46 16.23 -18.63
N THR A 314 -13.14 15.49 -19.50
CA THR A 314 -14.22 14.57 -19.13
C THR A 314 -13.80 13.13 -19.38
N TYR A 315 -13.94 12.30 -18.35
CA TYR A 315 -13.65 10.88 -18.37
C TYR A 315 -14.89 10.04 -18.09
N VAL A 316 -14.94 8.83 -18.62
CA VAL A 316 -15.85 7.76 -18.19
C VAL A 316 -15.04 6.72 -17.45
N ALA A 317 -15.39 6.49 -16.19
CA ALA A 317 -14.76 5.50 -15.33
C ALA A 317 -15.69 4.29 -15.19
N LYS A 318 -15.13 3.08 -15.35
CA LYS A 318 -15.84 1.79 -15.23
C LYS A 318 -15.14 0.89 -14.23
N LEU A 319 -15.87 0.36 -13.25
CA LEU A 319 -15.33 -0.50 -12.19
C LEU A 319 -15.90 -1.93 -12.32
N LYS A 320 -15.03 -2.91 -12.49
CA LYS A 320 -15.43 -4.32 -12.60
C LYS A 320 -15.78 -4.92 -11.25
N GLY A 321 -17.00 -5.43 -11.10
CA GLY A 321 -17.41 -6.30 -9.99
C GLY A 321 -17.80 -5.62 -8.67
N ASP A 322 -17.90 -4.29 -8.63
CA ASP A 322 -18.41 -3.53 -7.46
C ASP A 322 -18.99 -2.18 -7.90
N LYS A 323 -19.73 -1.50 -7.02
CA LYS A 323 -20.39 -0.23 -7.29
C LYS A 323 -19.39 0.92 -7.30
N ILE A 324 -19.41 1.75 -8.33
CA ILE A 324 -18.37 2.77 -8.55
C ILE A 324 -18.61 4.09 -7.81
N ALA A 325 -19.86 4.42 -7.50
CA ALA A 325 -20.28 5.80 -7.17
C ALA A 325 -19.57 6.42 -5.95
N ASN A 326 -19.06 5.61 -5.03
CA ASN A 326 -18.42 6.06 -3.79
C ASN A 326 -16.88 6.00 -3.83
N HIS A 327 -16.27 5.71 -4.98
CA HIS A 327 -14.81 5.62 -5.12
C HIS A 327 -14.15 6.94 -5.52
N PHE A 328 -14.92 7.94 -5.98
CA PHE A 328 -14.42 9.22 -6.44
C PHE A 328 -14.96 10.36 -5.57
N ALA A 329 -14.09 11.32 -5.22
CA ALA A 329 -14.53 12.53 -4.54
C ALA A 329 -15.37 13.38 -5.49
N ASN A 330 -16.35 14.08 -4.94
CA ASN A 330 -17.19 15.04 -5.68
C ASN A 330 -17.06 16.39 -4.98
N ASP A 331 -16.42 17.35 -5.64
CA ASP A 331 -16.10 18.66 -5.08
C ASP A 331 -16.08 19.75 -6.18
N GLU A 332 -15.52 20.91 -5.86
CA GLU A 332 -15.44 22.03 -6.80
C GLU A 332 -14.58 21.68 -8.03
N PHE A 333 -13.46 20.98 -7.88
CA PHE A 333 -12.54 20.67 -8.99
C PHE A 333 -12.94 19.42 -9.78
N GLN A 334 -13.70 18.51 -9.17
CA GLN A 334 -14.11 17.25 -9.77
C GLN A 334 -15.59 16.98 -9.55
N GLN A 335 -16.34 16.85 -10.66
CA GLN A 335 -17.75 16.49 -10.65
C GLN A 335 -17.96 15.03 -11.03
N VAL A 336 -18.70 14.31 -10.19
CA VAL A 336 -19.07 12.91 -10.43
C VAL A 336 -20.54 12.81 -10.79
N THR A 337 -20.85 12.33 -11.99
CA THR A 337 -22.20 12.04 -12.46
C THR A 337 -22.38 10.55 -12.64
N LYS A 338 -23.35 9.95 -11.93
CA LYS A 338 -23.69 8.54 -12.09
C LYS A 338 -24.25 8.28 -13.49
N VAL A 339 -23.71 7.26 -14.18
CA VAL A 339 -24.27 6.71 -15.42
C VAL A 339 -25.09 5.46 -15.08
N ASP A 340 -24.49 4.52 -14.36
CA ASP A 340 -25.12 3.31 -13.83
C ASP A 340 -24.41 2.87 -12.52
N ASP A 341 -24.65 1.66 -12.02
CA ASP A 341 -24.04 1.17 -10.77
C ASP A 341 -22.52 0.95 -10.86
N HIS A 342 -21.99 0.71 -12.07
CA HIS A 342 -20.58 0.40 -12.33
C HIS A 342 -19.85 1.46 -13.15
N THR A 343 -20.58 2.48 -13.63
CA THR A 343 -20.05 3.53 -14.51
C THR A 343 -20.38 4.93 -13.97
N VAL A 344 -19.38 5.81 -13.94
CA VAL A 344 -19.55 7.25 -13.69
C VAL A 344 -18.88 8.08 -14.78
N ARG A 345 -19.42 9.28 -15.00
CA ARG A 345 -18.75 10.35 -15.75
C ARG A 345 -18.08 11.30 -14.76
N LEU A 346 -16.81 11.59 -15.00
CA LEU A 346 -15.98 12.51 -14.22
C LEU A 346 -15.68 13.73 -15.07
N THR A 347 -16.02 14.92 -14.61
CA THR A 347 -15.61 16.19 -15.24
C THR A 347 -14.66 16.90 -14.28
N ILE A 348 -13.44 17.17 -14.74
CA ILE A 348 -12.38 17.79 -13.94
C ILE A 348 -11.99 19.08 -14.63
N ALA A 349 -11.99 20.19 -13.89
CA ALA A 349 -11.67 21.50 -14.43
C ALA A 349 -10.91 22.38 -13.44
N GLU A 350 -10.11 23.32 -13.95
CA GLU A 350 -9.53 24.38 -13.14
C GLU A 350 -10.61 25.26 -12.51
N LEU A 351 -10.35 25.70 -11.28
CA LEU A 351 -11.32 26.39 -10.43
C LEU A 351 -11.92 27.65 -11.06
N ASP A 352 -11.10 28.38 -11.82
CA ASP A 352 -11.48 29.65 -12.44
C ASP A 352 -12.35 29.48 -13.69
N ARG A 353 -12.44 28.26 -14.24
CA ARG A 353 -13.25 27.92 -15.42
C ARG A 353 -14.61 27.30 -15.07
N LEU A 354 -14.83 26.93 -13.82
CA LEU A 354 -16.12 26.40 -13.38
C LEU A 354 -17.19 27.50 -13.46
N SER A 355 -18.31 27.19 -14.14
CA SER A 355 -19.44 28.10 -14.26
C SER A 355 -19.97 28.58 -12.88
N PRO A 356 -20.47 29.82 -12.76
CA PRO A 356 -20.99 30.37 -11.49
C PRO A 356 -22.09 29.53 -10.82
N VAL A 357 -22.75 28.65 -11.58
CA VAL A 357 -23.80 27.71 -11.13
C VAL A 357 -23.26 26.70 -10.10
N ASN A 358 -21.96 26.42 -10.07
CA ASN A 358 -21.36 25.48 -9.11
C ASN A 358 -21.07 26.09 -7.73
N ARG A 359 -21.32 27.39 -7.50
CA ARG A 359 -21.07 28.07 -6.22
C ARG A 359 -21.98 27.62 -5.06
N GLU A 360 -23.06 26.89 -5.33
CA GLU A 360 -23.94 26.34 -4.30
C GLU A 360 -23.32 25.16 -3.53
N ARG A 361 -22.23 24.57 -4.04
CA ARG A 361 -21.50 23.47 -3.39
C ARG A 361 -20.20 23.98 -2.77
N LEU A 362 -20.34 24.68 -1.63
CA LEU A 362 -19.18 25.04 -0.82
C LEU A 362 -18.47 23.78 -0.34
N SER A 363 -17.17 23.73 -0.61
CA SER A 363 -16.25 22.78 0.01
C SER A 363 -16.44 22.77 1.53
N GLU A 364 -16.46 21.58 2.14
CA GLU A 364 -16.46 21.47 3.60
C GLU A 364 -15.25 22.21 4.19
N PRO A 365 -15.46 23.03 5.26
CA PRO A 365 -14.38 23.77 5.88
C PRO A 365 -13.33 22.81 6.49
N PRO A 366 -12.09 23.28 6.71
CA PRO A 366 -11.06 22.48 7.33
C PRO A 366 -11.44 22.07 8.74
N THR A 367 -11.07 20.84 9.08
CA THR A 367 -11.15 20.33 10.44
C THR A 367 -9.92 20.80 11.24
N PRO A 368 -9.94 20.71 12.59
CA PRO A 368 -8.75 20.97 13.40
C PRO A 368 -7.55 20.10 13.00
N GLU A 369 -7.78 18.88 12.52
CA GLU A 369 -6.74 17.93 12.09
C GLU A 369 -5.98 18.39 10.85
N ASP A 370 -6.63 19.17 9.97
CA ASP A 370 -6.00 19.74 8.77
C ASP A 370 -4.96 20.81 9.11
N SER A 371 -4.92 21.27 10.36
CA SER A 371 -3.96 22.25 10.87
C SER A 371 -2.99 21.67 11.89
N ALA A 372 -3.39 20.62 12.61
CA ALA A 372 -2.60 20.03 13.68
C ALA A 372 -1.40 19.21 13.17
N PRO A 373 -0.28 19.17 13.92
CA PRO A 373 0.79 18.20 13.69
C PRO A 373 0.31 16.78 14.05
N ASN A 374 0.91 15.77 13.43
CA ASN A 374 0.70 14.36 13.78
C ASN A 374 1.97 13.52 13.53
N SER A 375 1.90 12.20 13.71
CA SER A 375 3.05 11.28 13.58
C SER A 375 3.66 11.21 12.18
N LEU A 376 2.93 11.58 11.13
CA LEU A 376 3.41 11.62 9.74
C LEU A 376 3.68 13.05 9.24
N VAL A 377 2.92 14.03 9.72
CA VAL A 377 2.94 15.45 9.32
C VAL A 377 3.39 16.30 10.50
N GLN A 378 4.69 16.27 10.81
CA GLN A 378 5.27 16.92 11.98
C GLN A 378 5.44 18.45 11.82
N SER A 379 4.36 19.20 11.58
CA SER A 379 4.39 20.65 11.31
C SER A 379 4.96 21.51 12.46
N ASP A 380 5.09 20.94 13.66
CA ASP A 380 5.69 21.51 14.86
C ASP A 380 7.22 21.27 14.97
N ASP A 381 7.80 20.45 14.09
CA ASP A 381 9.23 20.17 14.09
C ASP A 381 10.05 21.42 13.73
N ALA A 382 11.09 21.72 14.52
CA ALA A 382 11.87 22.93 14.36
C ALA A 382 12.58 23.03 12.99
N ALA A 383 12.98 21.90 12.38
CA ALA A 383 13.58 21.91 11.05
C ALA A 383 12.53 22.19 9.97
N ILE A 384 11.32 21.64 10.10
CA ILE A 384 10.18 21.93 9.22
C ILE A 384 9.79 23.42 9.31
N VAL A 385 9.64 23.96 10.53
CA VAL A 385 9.32 25.38 10.73
C VAL A 385 10.37 26.30 10.10
N ARG A 386 11.66 26.00 10.27
CA ARG A 386 12.75 26.78 9.64
C ARG A 386 12.68 26.70 8.11
N LEU A 387 12.48 25.51 7.55
CA LEU A 387 12.36 25.32 6.11
C LEU A 387 11.15 26.07 5.55
N ALA A 388 9.99 25.97 6.21
CA ALA A 388 8.77 26.65 5.79
C ALA A 388 8.94 28.18 5.75
N ASN A 389 9.59 28.76 6.77
CA ASN A 389 9.88 30.19 6.80
C ASN A 389 10.86 30.60 5.68
N SER A 390 11.89 29.80 5.44
CA SER A 390 12.87 30.06 4.37
C SER A 390 12.25 29.99 2.98
N LEU A 391 11.39 29.01 2.71
CA LEU A 391 10.75 28.82 1.41
C LEU A 391 9.67 29.87 1.13
N ALA A 392 8.92 30.27 2.15
CA ALA A 392 7.92 31.32 2.03
C ALA A 392 8.56 32.69 1.69
N GLY A 393 9.69 33.00 2.33
CA GLY A 393 10.32 34.33 2.26
C GLY A 393 9.40 35.40 2.83
N ASP A 394 9.36 36.58 2.19
CA ASP A 394 8.54 37.73 2.64
C ASP A 394 7.06 37.65 2.19
N ARG A 395 6.64 36.54 1.58
CA ARG A 395 5.26 36.38 1.10
C ARG A 395 4.28 36.29 2.28
N THR A 396 3.18 37.02 2.17
CA THR A 396 2.13 37.08 3.20
C THR A 396 0.77 36.60 2.71
N GLU A 397 0.50 36.67 1.40
CA GLU A 397 -0.74 36.16 0.82
C GLU A 397 -0.76 34.62 0.89
N PRO A 398 -1.77 33.99 1.53
CA PRO A 398 -1.76 32.55 1.80
C PRO A 398 -1.58 31.66 0.56
N PHE A 399 -2.20 31.98 -0.57
CA PHE A 399 -2.03 31.16 -1.78
C PHE A 399 -0.61 31.29 -2.36
N GLN A 400 -0.04 32.49 -2.41
CA GLN A 400 1.35 32.72 -2.82
C GLN A 400 2.34 32.04 -1.87
N VAL A 401 2.06 32.02 -0.57
CA VAL A 401 2.86 31.24 0.40
C VAL A 401 2.76 29.75 0.07
N ALA A 402 1.56 29.18 -0.04
CA ALA A 402 1.38 27.76 -0.32
C ALA A 402 2.03 27.33 -1.66
N LEU A 403 1.90 28.14 -2.71
CA LEU A 403 2.52 27.89 -4.00
C LEU A 403 4.05 27.95 -3.94
N ALA A 404 4.61 28.90 -3.17
CA ALA A 404 6.06 28.96 -2.94
C ALA A 404 6.56 27.74 -2.16
N LEU A 405 5.79 27.26 -1.17
CA LEU A 405 6.10 26.04 -0.44
C LEU A 405 6.04 24.80 -1.35
N ALA A 406 5.06 24.70 -2.25
CA ALA A 406 4.97 23.58 -3.20
C ALA A 406 6.19 23.52 -4.13
N LYS A 407 6.56 24.65 -4.74
CA LYS A 407 7.76 24.77 -5.59
C LYS A 407 9.05 24.54 -4.81
N GLY A 408 9.12 25.05 -3.59
CA GLY A 408 10.25 24.87 -2.68
C GLY A 408 10.44 23.42 -2.24
N THR A 409 9.35 22.72 -1.95
CA THR A 409 9.33 21.28 -1.62
C THR A 409 9.92 20.47 -2.77
N ARG A 410 9.49 20.77 -4.01
CA ARG A 410 10.03 20.15 -5.21
C ARG A 410 11.55 20.30 -5.33
N ALA A 411 12.05 21.50 -5.07
CA ALA A 411 13.47 21.80 -5.16
C ALA A 411 14.27 21.17 -4.01
N HIS A 412 13.66 21.06 -2.82
CA HIS A 412 14.28 20.46 -1.63
C HIS A 412 14.49 18.96 -1.78
N ILE A 413 13.52 18.24 -2.37
CA ILE A 413 13.61 16.80 -2.62
C ILE A 413 14.41 16.57 -3.92
N SER A 414 15.74 16.63 -3.78
CA SER A 414 16.68 16.55 -4.90
C SER A 414 16.99 15.13 -5.35
N LYS A 415 16.87 14.15 -4.44
CA LYS A 415 17.14 12.75 -4.72
C LYS A 415 15.84 11.99 -4.92
N ARG A 416 15.48 11.80 -6.18
CA ARG A 416 14.28 11.06 -6.55
C ARG A 416 14.57 9.58 -6.41
N THR A 417 13.97 8.97 -5.41
CA THR A 417 14.15 7.55 -5.12
C THR A 417 12.79 6.94 -4.83
N TYR A 418 12.63 5.71 -5.30
CA TYR A 418 11.46 4.89 -5.08
C TYR A 418 11.75 3.76 -4.07
N ALA A 419 12.85 3.88 -3.32
CA ALA A 419 13.36 2.87 -2.39
C ALA A 419 12.73 2.94 -1.00
N GLN A 420 11.83 3.89 -0.75
CA GLN A 420 11.11 4.03 0.51
C GLN A 420 9.61 3.81 0.26
N ALA A 421 8.96 3.10 1.17
CA ALA A 421 7.52 2.87 1.14
C ALA A 421 6.77 4.14 1.56
N PHE A 422 7.07 4.69 2.74
CA PHE A 422 6.42 5.91 3.23
C PHE A 422 7.35 6.57 4.24
N ALA A 423 7.75 7.81 4.02
CA ALA A 423 8.53 8.59 4.99
C ALA A 423 7.70 9.72 5.62
N THR A 424 8.03 10.05 6.86
CA THR A 424 7.42 11.18 7.57
C THR A 424 8.00 12.51 7.09
N ALA A 425 7.29 13.62 7.31
CA ALA A 425 7.77 14.95 6.88
C ALA A 425 9.18 15.26 7.44
N ALA A 426 9.43 14.89 8.70
CA ALA A 426 10.72 15.11 9.35
C ALA A 426 11.85 14.25 8.76
N GLU A 427 11.57 13.02 8.30
CA GLU A 427 12.52 12.22 7.51
C GLU A 427 12.88 12.97 6.23
N VAL A 428 11.88 13.37 5.46
CA VAL A 428 12.05 13.96 4.13
C VAL A 428 12.85 15.26 4.18
N VAL A 429 12.64 16.09 5.22
CA VAL A 429 13.46 17.30 5.43
C VAL A 429 14.95 16.96 5.51
N ARG A 430 15.31 15.86 6.17
CA ARG A 430 16.71 15.46 6.39
C ARG A 430 17.30 14.67 5.23
N THR A 431 16.54 13.73 4.67
CA THR A 431 17.04 12.83 3.61
C THR A 431 17.05 13.50 2.25
N GLN A 432 16.14 14.46 2.02
CA GLN A 432 15.90 15.09 0.72
C GLN A 432 15.57 14.06 -0.38
N GLU A 433 14.99 12.93 0.05
CA GLU A 433 14.71 11.74 -0.75
C GLU A 433 13.23 11.41 -0.73
N GLY A 434 12.66 11.03 -1.88
CA GLY A 434 11.33 10.45 -1.95
C GLY A 434 10.60 10.65 -3.28
N ASP A 435 9.36 10.19 -3.32
CA ASP A 435 8.42 10.29 -4.45
C ASP A 435 7.21 11.16 -4.10
N CYS A 436 6.08 10.99 -4.81
CA CYS A 436 4.86 11.78 -4.57
C CYS A 436 4.36 11.70 -3.12
N THR A 437 4.59 10.58 -2.44
CA THR A 437 4.23 10.38 -1.04
C THR A 437 4.98 11.37 -0.14
N GLU A 438 6.31 11.38 -0.25
CA GLU A 438 7.18 12.27 0.53
C GLU A 438 6.98 13.75 0.18
N HIS A 439 6.75 14.06 -1.09
CA HIS A 439 6.42 15.40 -1.54
C HIS A 439 5.13 15.90 -0.87
N ALA A 440 4.08 15.07 -0.86
CA ALA A 440 2.80 15.47 -0.31
C ALA A 440 2.79 15.57 1.22
N VAL A 441 3.47 14.65 1.92
CA VAL A 441 3.61 14.70 3.39
C VAL A 441 4.43 15.92 3.82
N LEU A 442 5.55 16.21 3.13
CA LEU A 442 6.35 17.40 3.42
C LEU A 442 5.61 18.69 3.12
N LEU A 443 4.93 18.80 1.96
CA LEU A 443 4.16 20.00 1.62
C LEU A 443 3.04 20.26 2.63
N ALA A 444 2.31 19.23 3.07
CA ALA A 444 1.32 19.37 4.14
C ALA A 444 1.92 19.94 5.42
N ALA A 445 3.09 19.43 5.85
CA ALA A 445 3.75 19.89 7.06
C ALA A 445 4.22 21.34 6.96
N LEU A 446 4.78 21.74 5.81
CA LEU A 446 5.22 23.11 5.56
C LEU A 446 4.05 24.11 5.54
N CYS A 447 2.93 23.75 4.90
CA CYS A 447 1.72 24.58 4.90
C CYS A 447 1.15 24.76 6.31
N ARG A 448 1.02 23.67 7.07
CA ARG A 448 0.54 23.71 8.46
C ARG A 448 1.47 24.53 9.37
N ALA A 449 2.78 24.46 9.17
CA ALA A 449 3.77 25.28 9.89
C ALA A 449 3.60 26.79 9.61
N ARG A 450 3.04 27.15 8.45
CA ARG A 450 2.65 28.51 8.06
C ARG A 450 1.19 28.84 8.38
N LYS A 451 0.51 28.01 9.19
CA LYS A 451 -0.90 28.17 9.59
C LYS A 451 -1.88 28.13 8.42
N ILE A 452 -1.52 27.43 7.35
CA ILE A 452 -2.40 27.16 6.21
C ILE A 452 -2.91 25.73 6.38
N PRO A 453 -4.24 25.52 6.58
CA PRO A 453 -4.79 24.17 6.67
C PRO A 453 -4.49 23.40 5.40
N ALA A 454 -3.99 22.18 5.54
CA ALA A 454 -3.54 21.36 4.42
C ALA A 454 -3.81 19.87 4.69
N ARG A 455 -4.23 19.17 3.64
CA ARG A 455 -4.48 17.73 3.65
C ARG A 455 -3.83 17.05 2.46
N VAL A 456 -3.59 15.75 2.56
CA VAL A 456 -3.11 14.97 1.40
C VAL A 456 -4.31 14.51 0.59
N VAL A 457 -4.11 14.38 -0.71
CA VAL A 457 -5.10 13.88 -1.65
C VAL A 457 -4.55 12.62 -2.29
N LEU A 458 -5.37 11.58 -2.36
CA LEU A 458 -5.06 10.34 -3.04
C LEU A 458 -5.91 10.22 -4.29
N GLY A 459 -5.26 9.89 -5.39
CA GLY A 459 -5.96 9.75 -6.64
C GLY A 459 -5.07 9.19 -7.73
N LEU A 460 -5.41 9.56 -8.96
CA LEU A 460 -4.75 9.10 -10.16
C LEU A 460 -4.23 10.30 -10.96
N VAL A 461 -3.03 10.18 -11.51
CA VAL A 461 -2.46 11.18 -12.43
C VAL A 461 -2.08 10.53 -13.75
N TYR A 462 -2.33 11.25 -14.85
CA TYR A 462 -1.90 10.79 -16.16
C TYR A 462 -0.38 10.63 -16.20
N TYR A 463 0.05 9.42 -16.55
CA TYR A 463 1.43 9.01 -16.61
C TYR A 463 1.80 8.67 -18.07
N PRO A 464 2.42 9.61 -18.80
CA PRO A 464 2.69 9.48 -20.23
C PRO A 464 3.48 8.21 -20.63
N PRO A 465 4.52 7.76 -19.88
CA PRO A 465 5.29 6.58 -20.27
C PRO A 465 4.46 5.30 -20.41
N GLN A 466 3.39 5.13 -19.63
CA GLN A 466 2.47 3.99 -19.76
C GLN A 466 1.14 4.34 -20.44
N LYS A 467 0.95 5.60 -20.85
CA LYS A 467 -0.29 6.11 -21.46
C LYS A 467 -1.54 5.76 -20.65
N GLY A 468 -1.40 5.82 -19.32
CA GLY A 468 -2.44 5.44 -18.37
C GLY A 468 -2.42 6.35 -17.15
N PHE A 469 -3.24 6.03 -16.17
CA PHE A 469 -3.39 6.79 -14.95
C PHE A 469 -2.74 6.04 -13.79
N ALA A 470 -1.69 6.60 -13.22
CA ALA A 470 -0.99 5.99 -12.10
C ALA A 470 -1.46 6.57 -10.78
N TYR A 471 -1.35 5.79 -9.71
CA TYR A 471 -1.64 6.30 -8.38
C TYR A 471 -0.67 7.40 -7.98
N HIS A 472 -1.23 8.42 -7.36
CA HIS A 472 -0.50 9.62 -6.96
C HIS A 472 -1.02 10.17 -5.65
N MET A 473 -0.13 10.86 -4.94
CA MET A 473 -0.47 11.62 -3.75
C MET A 473 -0.03 13.07 -3.93
N TRP A 474 -0.94 14.00 -3.68
CA TRP A 474 -0.70 15.45 -3.74
C TRP A 474 -1.39 16.13 -2.55
N ASN A 475 -1.68 17.44 -2.62
CA ASN A 475 -2.25 18.20 -1.52
C ASN A 475 -3.44 19.05 -1.91
N GLU A 476 -4.26 19.37 -0.92
CA GLU A 476 -5.21 20.48 -0.94
C GLU A 476 -4.88 21.43 0.21
N VAL A 477 -4.92 22.74 -0.06
CA VAL A 477 -4.73 23.80 0.94
C VAL A 477 -5.95 24.69 1.02
N TRP A 478 -6.33 25.10 2.23
CA TRP A 478 -7.48 25.97 2.42
C TRP A 478 -7.11 27.44 2.32
N VAL A 479 -7.57 28.12 1.27
CA VAL A 479 -7.37 29.56 1.05
C VAL A 479 -8.66 30.19 0.53
N GLY A 480 -9.02 31.37 1.03
CA GLY A 480 -10.17 32.11 0.50
C GLY A 480 -11.50 31.35 0.55
N ASN A 481 -11.70 30.54 1.60
CA ASN A 481 -12.85 29.67 1.82
C ASN A 481 -13.01 28.51 0.80
N ARG A 482 -11.90 28.05 0.22
CA ARG A 482 -11.89 26.99 -0.79
C ARG A 482 -10.66 26.10 -0.63
N TRP A 483 -10.78 24.83 -1.03
CA TRP A 483 -9.63 23.93 -1.13
C TRP A 483 -8.95 24.11 -2.49
N PHE A 484 -7.70 24.54 -2.50
CA PHE A 484 -6.88 24.63 -3.70
C PHE A 484 -5.94 23.42 -3.79
N PRO A 485 -5.98 22.64 -4.88
CA PRO A 485 -5.09 21.53 -5.08
C PRO A 485 -3.70 22.00 -5.53
N LEU A 486 -2.67 21.46 -4.87
CA LEU A 486 -1.27 21.70 -5.15
C LEU A 486 -0.53 20.37 -5.26
N ASP A 487 0.45 20.30 -6.15
CA ASP A 487 1.30 19.12 -6.31
C ASP A 487 2.77 19.55 -6.37
N ALA A 488 3.53 19.16 -5.34
CA ALA A 488 4.96 19.45 -5.26
C ALA A 488 5.81 18.58 -6.20
N THR A 489 5.24 17.61 -6.92
CA THR A 489 5.98 16.80 -7.91
C THR A 489 6.06 17.47 -9.29
N VAL A 490 5.18 18.42 -9.58
CA VAL A 490 5.13 19.16 -10.86
C VAL A 490 5.78 20.54 -10.74
N VAL A 491 6.30 21.06 -11.86
CA VAL A 491 7.08 22.31 -11.89
C VAL A 491 6.22 23.52 -11.52
N GLN A 492 4.96 23.53 -11.96
CA GLN A 492 4.02 24.62 -11.75
C GLN A 492 3.58 24.73 -10.28
N GLY A 493 3.59 23.62 -9.54
CA GLY A 493 3.05 23.50 -8.18
C GLY A 493 1.52 23.39 -8.12
N THR A 494 0.82 23.64 -9.22
CA THR A 494 -0.64 23.51 -9.38
C THR A 494 -0.99 22.27 -10.19
N VAL A 495 -2.19 21.73 -9.99
CA VAL A 495 -2.70 20.57 -10.73
C VAL A 495 -3.61 21.01 -11.87
N GLY A 496 -3.75 20.17 -12.90
CA GLY A 496 -4.72 20.34 -13.98
C GLY A 496 -5.69 19.16 -14.08
N ALA A 497 -6.43 19.08 -15.19
CA ALA A 497 -7.43 18.04 -15.43
C ALA A 497 -6.85 16.63 -15.71
N ASP A 498 -5.54 16.46 -15.52
CA ASP A 498 -4.83 15.18 -15.48
C ASP A 498 -4.80 14.54 -14.08
N HIS A 499 -5.42 15.16 -13.07
CA HIS A 499 -5.50 14.67 -11.68
C HIS A 499 -6.93 14.26 -11.32
N ILE A 500 -7.18 12.96 -11.19
CA ILE A 500 -8.48 12.40 -10.78
C ILE A 500 -8.43 12.09 -9.28
N LYS A 501 -9.22 12.78 -8.47
CA LYS A 501 -9.28 12.62 -7.02
C LYS A 501 -10.13 11.42 -6.62
N LEU A 502 -9.57 10.52 -5.82
CA LEU A 502 -10.33 9.45 -5.17
C LEU A 502 -10.80 9.92 -3.80
N ARG A 503 -9.89 10.44 -2.97
CA ARG A 503 -10.23 11.03 -1.66
C ARG A 503 -9.12 11.91 -1.09
N HIS A 504 -9.36 12.45 0.10
CA HIS A 504 -8.36 13.18 0.88
C HIS A 504 -8.26 12.62 2.31
N ALA A 505 -7.17 12.97 3.02
CA ALA A 505 -6.96 12.62 4.42
C ALA A 505 -6.11 13.67 5.15
N SER A 506 -6.39 13.91 6.44
CA SER A 506 -5.57 14.74 7.33
C SER A 506 -4.28 14.02 7.77
N LEU A 507 -4.24 12.69 7.59
CA LEU A 507 -3.25 11.75 8.14
C LEU A 507 -3.25 11.67 9.68
N HIS A 508 -4.21 12.29 10.36
CA HIS A 508 -4.34 12.19 11.81
C HIS A 508 -4.96 10.84 12.21
N GLY A 509 -4.35 10.14 13.16
CA GLY A 509 -4.90 8.89 13.70
C GLY A 509 -5.01 7.71 12.72
N GLU A 510 -4.76 7.89 11.43
CA GLU A 510 -4.72 6.82 10.44
C GLU A 510 -3.30 6.26 10.32
N SER A 511 -3.18 4.95 10.09
CA SER A 511 -1.89 4.42 9.63
C SER A 511 -1.66 4.89 8.18
N ALA A 512 -0.41 5.14 7.80
CA ALA A 512 -0.04 5.52 6.43
C ALA A 512 -0.65 4.59 5.36
N TYR A 513 -0.88 3.32 5.71
CA TYR A 513 -1.45 2.30 4.84
C TYR A 513 -2.97 2.25 4.84
N ALA A 514 -3.64 2.61 5.96
CA ALA A 514 -5.10 2.80 5.97
C ALA A 514 -5.50 3.87 4.94
N VAL A 515 -4.64 4.89 4.81
CA VAL A 515 -4.78 5.95 3.83
C VAL A 515 -4.69 5.41 2.39
N MET A 516 -4.20 4.20 2.14
CA MET A 516 -4.13 3.60 0.80
C MET A 516 -5.26 2.60 0.48
N LEU A 517 -6.08 2.21 1.46
CA LEU A 517 -7.10 1.17 1.31
C LEU A 517 -8.05 1.33 0.09
N PRO A 518 -8.66 2.50 -0.15
CA PRO A 518 -9.54 2.74 -1.31
C PRO A 518 -8.87 2.54 -2.65
N LEU A 519 -7.54 2.71 -2.73
CA LEU A 519 -6.79 2.42 -3.94
C LEU A 519 -6.86 0.91 -4.25
N LEU A 520 -6.70 0.05 -3.23
CA LEU A 520 -6.75 -1.41 -3.39
C LEU A 520 -8.08 -1.91 -3.97
N GLN A 521 -9.16 -1.15 -3.80
CA GLN A 521 -10.48 -1.52 -4.34
C GLN A 521 -10.58 -1.30 -5.85
N VAL A 522 -9.77 -0.41 -6.41
CA VAL A 522 -9.80 -0.01 -7.82
C VAL A 522 -8.61 -0.55 -8.64
N VAL A 523 -7.51 -0.94 -8.00
CA VAL A 523 -6.35 -1.61 -8.66
C VAL A 523 -6.82 -2.82 -9.48
N GLY A 524 -6.39 -2.89 -10.75
CA GLY A 524 -6.66 -4.00 -11.66
C GLY A 524 -8.13 -4.14 -12.10
N ARG A 525 -9.03 -3.27 -11.63
CA ARG A 525 -10.49 -3.36 -11.85
C ARG A 525 -11.09 -2.11 -12.50
N LEU A 526 -10.42 -0.97 -12.35
CA LEU A 526 -10.82 0.31 -12.91
C LEU A 526 -10.30 0.45 -14.35
N GLU A 527 -11.16 0.98 -15.21
CA GLU A 527 -10.83 1.38 -16.57
C GLU A 527 -11.29 2.83 -16.77
N LEU A 528 -10.49 3.61 -17.50
CA LEU A 528 -10.79 5.00 -17.83
C LEU A 528 -10.90 5.17 -19.35
N GLU A 529 -11.83 6.01 -19.78
CA GLU A 529 -11.99 6.46 -21.15
C GLU A 529 -12.04 7.98 -21.15
N VAL A 530 -11.19 8.64 -21.96
CA VAL A 530 -11.26 10.10 -22.14
C VAL A 530 -12.27 10.42 -23.24
N VAL A 531 -13.25 11.28 -22.91
CA VAL A 531 -14.35 11.67 -23.80
C VAL A 531 -14.12 13.06 -24.40
N GLU A 532 -13.65 14.00 -23.58
CA GLU A 532 -13.48 15.41 -23.97
C GLU A 532 -12.27 16.01 -23.25
N VAL A 533 -11.57 16.92 -23.93
CA VAL A 533 -10.36 17.58 -23.43
C VAL A 533 -10.30 19.00 -24.00
N GLU A 534 -10.13 20.00 -23.14
CA GLU A 534 -9.91 21.42 -23.51
C GLU A 534 -8.55 21.97 -23.07
#